data_AF-A0A1F4CR45-F1
#
_entry.id   AF-A0A1F4CR45-F1
#
_cell.length_a   1.000
_cell.length_b   1.000
_cell.length_c   1.000
_cell.angle_alpha   90.00
_cell.angle_beta   90.00
_cell.angle_gamma   90.00
#
_symmetry.space_group_name_H-M   'P 1'
#
loop_
_entity.id
_entity.type
_entity.pdbx_description
1 polymer ?
#
loop_
_entity_poly.entity_id
_entity_poly.type
_entity_poly.pdbx_seq_one_letter_code
_entity_poly.pdbx_strand_id
1 'polypeptide(L)'
;MKLTQEKLRAEAETTGFRPEVLEKVIHLLNLLEGFRSHPYLKGRLTLKGGTALNLFVFDMSRLSVDIDLNYIGAIEREAMLAQRPKVEQAIQAVCAREDIAVQRVPADHAGRNDYAGGIGQPDAWARRLVDECRSALGAVLPLSDVERAFLDRLLDHGEIVPSILTADAAWAERIKQHPLLEWKALNVRQRGER
;
A
#
# COMPACT_ATOMS: atom_id res chain seq x y z
N MET A 1 -14.05 11.56 -0.35
CA MET A 1 -14.47 12.69 -1.20
C MET A 1 -15.55 12.20 -2.17
N LYS A 2 -16.69 12.89 -2.30
CA LYS A 2 -17.72 12.51 -3.29
C LYS A 2 -17.25 12.83 -4.72
N LEU A 3 -17.12 11.81 -5.56
CA LEU A 3 -16.89 11.96 -6.99
C LEU A 3 -18.15 12.44 -7.71
N THR A 4 -17.95 13.26 -8.73
CA THR A 4 -18.92 13.45 -9.82
C THR A 4 -18.23 13.10 -11.13
N GLN A 5 -18.96 12.56 -12.11
CA GLN A 5 -18.38 12.22 -13.41
C GLN A 5 -17.76 13.43 -14.11
N GLU A 6 -18.35 14.62 -13.95
CA GLU A 6 -17.81 15.87 -14.49
C GLU A 6 -16.43 16.20 -13.91
N LYS A 7 -16.25 16.09 -12.59
CA LYS A 7 -14.93 16.29 -11.95
C LYS A 7 -13.95 15.22 -12.40
N LEU A 8 -14.36 13.95 -12.38
CA LEU A 8 -13.49 12.85 -12.79
C LEU A 8 -12.97 13.04 -14.22
N ARG A 9 -13.84 13.48 -15.12
CA ARG A 9 -13.51 13.73 -16.52
C ARG A 9 -12.61 14.96 -16.69
N ALA A 10 -12.89 16.07 -16.00
CA ALA A 10 -12.06 17.28 -16.05
C ALA A 10 -10.64 17.03 -15.52
N GLU A 11 -10.51 16.28 -14.42
CA GLU A 11 -9.19 15.88 -13.89
C GLU A 11 -8.48 14.92 -14.84
N ALA A 12 -9.17 13.95 -15.44
CA ALA A 12 -8.58 13.04 -16.44
C ALA A 12 -8.09 13.77 -17.70
N GLU A 13 -8.87 14.73 -18.22
CA GLU A 13 -8.48 15.60 -19.34
C GLU A 13 -7.28 16.50 -19.00
N THR A 14 -7.17 16.94 -17.73
CA THR A 14 -6.05 17.77 -17.26
C THR A 14 -4.77 16.95 -17.05
N THR A 15 -4.85 15.79 -16.39
CA THR A 15 -3.66 15.02 -15.97
C THR A 15 -3.19 13.97 -16.98
N GLY A 16 -3.93 13.79 -18.09
CA GLY A 16 -3.64 12.75 -19.10
C GLY A 16 -3.82 11.31 -18.60
N PHE A 17 -4.39 11.11 -17.41
CA PHE A 17 -4.69 9.79 -16.86
C PHE A 17 -6.07 9.32 -17.30
N ARG A 18 -6.25 8.01 -17.40
CA ARG A 18 -7.54 7.39 -17.71
C ARG A 18 -8.54 7.64 -16.56
N PRO A 19 -9.79 8.10 -16.82
CA PRO A 19 -10.80 8.35 -15.78
C PRO A 19 -10.99 7.18 -14.80
N GLU A 20 -11.06 5.96 -15.33
CA GLU A 20 -11.22 4.72 -14.58
C GLU A 20 -10.00 4.33 -13.73
N VAL A 21 -8.84 4.98 -13.93
CA VAL A 21 -7.70 4.89 -13.02
C VAL A 21 -7.89 5.89 -11.89
N LEU A 22 -8.13 7.19 -12.20
CA LEU A 22 -8.41 8.22 -11.19
C LEU A 22 -9.50 7.80 -10.19
N GLU A 23 -10.61 7.27 -10.71
CA GLU A 23 -11.78 6.88 -9.92
C GLU A 23 -11.40 5.87 -8.83
N LYS A 24 -10.71 4.80 -9.24
CA LYS A 24 -10.26 3.76 -8.31
C LYS A 24 -9.27 4.29 -7.29
N VAL A 25 -8.41 5.24 -7.65
CA VAL A 25 -7.47 5.87 -6.71
C VAL A 25 -8.22 6.66 -5.65
N ILE A 26 -9.25 7.43 -6.03
CA ILE A 26 -9.98 8.25 -5.07
C ILE A 26 -10.87 7.37 -4.17
N HIS A 27 -11.45 6.28 -4.70
CA HIS A 27 -12.09 5.26 -3.85
C HIS A 27 -11.10 4.63 -2.87
N LEU A 28 -9.89 4.30 -3.32
CA LEU A 28 -8.81 3.80 -2.47
C LEU A 28 -8.47 4.82 -1.35
N LEU A 29 -8.27 6.10 -1.67
CA LEU A 29 -8.04 7.15 -0.66
C LEU A 29 -9.16 7.21 0.38
N ASN A 30 -10.41 7.20 -0.06
CA ASN A 30 -11.55 7.28 0.83
C ASN A 30 -11.65 6.04 1.74
N LEU A 31 -11.39 4.83 1.22
CA LEU A 31 -11.35 3.61 2.01
C LEU A 31 -10.26 3.66 3.09
N LEU A 32 -9.07 4.14 2.74
CA LEU A 32 -7.93 4.23 3.65
C LEU A 32 -8.18 5.27 4.76
N GLU A 33 -8.74 6.43 4.40
CA GLU A 33 -9.22 7.42 5.38
C GLU A 33 -10.34 6.85 6.26
N GLY A 34 -11.25 6.09 5.68
CA GLY A 34 -12.31 5.36 6.39
C GLY A 34 -11.75 4.36 7.40
N PHE A 35 -10.77 3.54 7.02
CA PHE A 35 -10.11 2.59 7.91
C PHE A 35 -9.32 3.31 9.02
N ARG A 36 -8.63 4.41 8.68
CA ARG A 36 -7.87 5.25 9.62
C ARG A 36 -8.75 5.93 10.68
N SER A 37 -9.91 6.43 10.26
CA SER A 37 -10.87 7.16 11.10
C SER A 37 -11.84 6.25 11.86
N HIS A 38 -12.07 5.02 11.39
CA HIS A 38 -13.04 4.11 12.02
C HIS A 38 -12.62 3.72 13.45
N PRO A 39 -13.47 3.97 14.48
CA PRO A 39 -13.10 3.81 15.90
C PRO A 39 -12.54 2.43 16.28
N TYR A 40 -12.98 1.38 15.58
CA TYR A 40 -12.51 0.02 15.82
C TYR A 40 -11.28 -0.38 14.99
N LEU A 41 -11.06 0.19 13.79
CA LEU A 41 -9.98 -0.23 12.88
C LEU A 41 -8.69 0.55 13.10
N LYS A 42 -8.78 1.78 13.60
CA LYS A 42 -7.62 2.61 13.97
C LYS A 42 -6.67 1.82 14.88
N GLY A 43 -5.42 1.65 14.42
CA GLY A 43 -4.39 0.89 15.14
C GLY A 43 -4.54 -0.63 15.12
N ARG A 44 -5.46 -1.20 14.32
CA ARG A 44 -5.65 -2.66 14.17
C ARG A 44 -5.37 -3.19 12.78
N LEU A 45 -5.17 -2.32 11.80
CA LEU A 45 -4.78 -2.66 10.43
C LEU A 45 -3.43 -2.04 10.11
N THR A 46 -2.58 -2.79 9.41
CA THR A 46 -1.36 -2.28 8.78
C THR A 46 -1.34 -2.58 7.28
N LEU A 47 -0.86 -1.67 6.44
CA LEU A 47 -0.69 -1.91 5.01
C LEU A 47 0.45 -2.91 4.77
N LYS A 48 0.34 -3.70 3.71
CA LYS A 48 1.34 -4.66 3.26
C LYS A 48 1.53 -4.54 1.74
N GLY A 49 2.53 -5.27 1.22
CA GLY A 49 2.60 -5.65 -0.18
C GLY A 49 3.27 -4.63 -1.08
N GLY A 50 3.16 -4.86 -2.40
CA GLY A 50 3.76 -3.98 -3.41
C GLY A 50 3.19 -2.56 -3.36
N THR A 51 1.91 -2.41 -3.00
CA THR A 51 1.23 -1.11 -2.90
C THR A 51 1.75 -0.26 -1.76
N ALA A 52 2.12 -0.86 -0.62
CA ALA A 52 2.85 -0.13 0.42
C ALA A 52 4.17 0.45 -0.11
N LEU A 53 4.99 -0.39 -0.75
CA LEU A 53 6.29 0.06 -1.27
C LEU A 53 6.12 1.13 -2.38
N ASN A 54 5.13 0.96 -3.27
CA ASN A 54 4.82 1.89 -4.35
C ASN A 54 4.32 3.26 -3.87
N LEU A 55 3.55 3.32 -2.78
CA LEU A 55 2.95 4.57 -2.30
C LEU A 55 3.83 5.30 -1.28
N PHE A 56 4.75 4.61 -0.59
CA PHE A 56 5.62 5.21 0.42
C PHE A 56 7.06 5.43 0.00
N VAL A 57 7.67 4.48 -0.71
CA VAL A 57 9.12 4.50 -0.97
C VAL A 57 9.41 4.92 -2.41
N PHE A 58 8.62 4.44 -3.37
CA PHE A 58 8.79 4.84 -4.76
C PHE A 58 8.11 6.18 -5.08
N ASP A 59 8.77 7.01 -5.89
CA ASP A 59 8.16 8.14 -6.61
C ASP A 59 7.75 7.69 -8.03
N MET A 60 7.13 6.50 -8.11
CA MET A 60 6.76 5.90 -9.39
C MET A 60 5.33 6.25 -9.77
N SER A 61 5.19 6.64 -11.04
CA SER A 61 3.96 7.10 -11.67
C SER A 61 2.82 6.09 -11.76
N ARG A 62 3.05 4.82 -11.39
CA ARG A 62 2.07 3.74 -11.46
C ARG A 62 1.27 3.61 -10.17
N LEU A 63 0.03 4.08 -10.24
CA LEU A 63 -0.97 3.81 -9.22
C LEU A 63 -1.37 2.33 -9.23
N SER A 64 -0.71 1.57 -8.35
CA SER A 64 -1.16 0.25 -7.91
C SER A 64 -2.43 0.43 -7.10
N VAL A 65 -3.53 -0.20 -7.53
CA VAL A 65 -4.86 0.03 -6.94
C VAL A 65 -5.33 -1.11 -6.02
N ASP A 66 -4.54 -2.17 -5.92
CA ASP A 66 -4.80 -3.29 -5.00
C ASP A 66 -4.24 -2.96 -3.61
N ILE A 67 -4.95 -3.25 -2.52
CA ILE A 67 -4.41 -3.07 -1.15
C ILE A 67 -4.39 -4.36 -0.35
N ASP A 68 -3.20 -4.74 0.11
CA ASP A 68 -3.02 -5.76 1.13
C ASP A 68 -3.07 -5.11 2.53
N LEU A 69 -3.94 -5.63 3.40
CA LEU A 69 -4.05 -5.20 4.79
C LEU A 69 -3.82 -6.38 5.74
N ASN A 70 -2.85 -6.25 6.63
CA ASN A 70 -2.59 -7.16 7.74
C ASN A 70 -3.34 -6.68 9.00
N TYR A 71 -3.85 -7.60 9.81
CA TYR A 71 -4.35 -7.27 11.14
C TYR A 71 -3.20 -7.26 12.17
N ILE A 72 -3.19 -6.26 13.06
CA ILE A 72 -2.18 -6.05 14.12
C ILE A 72 -2.77 -5.82 15.52
N GLY A 73 -4.09 -5.94 15.69
CA GLY A 73 -4.78 -5.60 16.95
C GLY A 73 -4.62 -6.58 18.12
N ALA A 74 -3.94 -7.71 17.92
CA ALA A 74 -3.56 -8.71 18.94
C ALA A 74 -2.49 -9.66 18.37
N ILE A 75 -1.57 -10.13 19.22
CA ILE A 75 -0.55 -11.12 18.85
C ILE A 75 -1.10 -12.55 19.09
N GLU A 76 -1.87 -12.72 20.15
CA GLU A 76 -2.46 -13.97 20.58
C GLU A 76 -3.54 -14.44 19.60
N ARG A 77 -3.39 -15.64 19.05
CA ARG A 77 -4.28 -16.20 18.04
C ARG A 77 -5.75 -16.21 18.48
N GLU A 78 -6.03 -16.50 19.75
CA GLU A 78 -7.40 -16.53 20.29
C GLU A 78 -8.01 -15.12 20.32
N ALA A 79 -7.26 -14.12 20.78
CA ALA A 79 -7.68 -12.72 20.77
C ALA A 79 -7.86 -12.19 19.34
N MET A 80 -6.96 -12.55 18.40
CA MET A 80 -7.09 -12.25 16.98
C MET A 80 -8.39 -12.85 16.39
N LEU A 81 -8.68 -14.12 16.67
CA LEU A 81 -9.91 -14.78 16.22
C LEU A 81 -11.18 -14.17 16.84
N ALA A 82 -11.14 -13.78 18.11
CA ALA A 82 -12.26 -13.11 18.79
C ALA A 82 -12.52 -11.69 18.26
N GLN A 83 -11.47 -10.97 17.82
CA GLN A 83 -11.60 -9.64 17.20
C GLN A 83 -12.01 -9.71 15.72
N ARG A 84 -11.64 -10.78 15.00
CA ARG A 84 -11.87 -10.92 13.54
C ARG A 84 -13.30 -10.61 13.08
N PRO A 85 -14.40 -11.10 13.69
CA PRO A 85 -15.76 -10.76 13.24
C PRO A 85 -16.06 -9.26 13.30
N LYS A 86 -15.56 -8.56 14.32
CA LYS A 86 -15.73 -7.10 14.48
C LYS A 86 -14.86 -6.33 13.48
N VAL A 87 -13.68 -6.85 13.14
CA VAL A 87 -12.82 -6.28 12.08
C VAL A 87 -13.50 -6.42 10.72
N GLU A 88 -14.03 -7.61 10.39
CA GLU A 88 -14.76 -7.85 9.13
C GLU A 88 -16.01 -6.95 9.02
N GLN A 89 -16.82 -6.83 10.09
CA GLN A 89 -17.98 -5.92 10.13
C GLN A 89 -17.57 -4.45 9.97
N ALA A 90 -16.49 -4.02 10.62
CA ALA A 90 -16.01 -2.65 10.52
C ALA A 90 -15.48 -2.31 9.12
N ILE A 91 -14.78 -3.25 8.46
CA ILE A 91 -14.34 -3.10 7.06
C ILE A 91 -15.57 -2.98 6.14
N GLN A 92 -16.56 -3.86 6.29
CA GLN A 92 -17.82 -3.78 5.53
C GLN A 92 -18.53 -2.44 5.74
N ALA A 93 -18.57 -1.93 6.97
CA ALA A 93 -19.17 -0.63 7.28
C ALA A 93 -18.38 0.57 6.72
N VAL A 94 -17.08 0.43 6.45
CA VAL A 94 -16.31 1.45 5.72
C VAL A 94 -16.59 1.35 4.23
N CYS A 95 -16.50 0.16 3.63
CA CYS A 95 -16.78 -0.02 2.19
C CYS A 95 -18.21 0.42 1.81
N ALA A 96 -19.20 0.11 2.65
CA ALA A 96 -20.59 0.51 2.41
C ALA A 96 -20.83 2.03 2.48
N ARG A 97 -19.95 2.82 3.12
CA ARG A 97 -20.03 4.29 3.11
C ARG A 97 -19.49 4.91 1.82
N GLU A 98 -18.70 4.14 1.07
CA GLU A 98 -18.13 4.50 -0.23
C GLU A 98 -18.88 3.82 -1.39
N ASP A 99 -20.08 3.28 -1.12
CA ASP A 99 -20.92 2.53 -2.07
C ASP A 99 -20.24 1.28 -2.68
N ILE A 100 -19.23 0.71 -2.00
CA ILE A 100 -18.45 -0.46 -2.45
C ILE A 100 -19.00 -1.75 -1.85
N ALA A 101 -19.46 -2.66 -2.71
CA ALA A 101 -19.87 -4.01 -2.33
C ALA A 101 -18.66 -4.92 -2.06
N VAL A 102 -18.58 -5.50 -0.86
CA VAL A 102 -17.52 -6.45 -0.48
C VAL A 102 -17.87 -7.87 -0.94
N GLN A 103 -17.09 -8.43 -1.87
CA GLN A 103 -17.18 -9.84 -2.26
C GLN A 103 -16.11 -10.67 -1.53
N ARG A 104 -16.49 -11.85 -1.00
CA ARG A 104 -15.50 -12.84 -0.52
C ARG A 104 -15.11 -13.74 -1.68
N VAL A 105 -13.82 -13.73 -2.06
CA VAL A 105 -13.25 -14.68 -3.02
C VAL A 105 -12.71 -15.90 -2.25
N PRO A 106 -13.02 -17.15 -2.65
CA PRO A 106 -12.39 -18.35 -2.11
C PRO A 106 -10.86 -18.36 -2.36
N ALA A 107 -10.11 -19.08 -1.51
CA ALA A 107 -8.69 -18.81 -1.23
C ALA A 107 -7.65 -19.28 -2.28
N ASP A 108 -8.04 -19.51 -3.54
CA ASP A 108 -7.29 -20.42 -4.44
C ASP A 108 -6.39 -19.78 -5.53
N HIS A 109 -6.30 -18.45 -5.66
CA HIS A 109 -5.58 -17.83 -6.78
C HIS A 109 -4.57 -16.75 -6.38
N ALA A 110 -3.28 -17.09 -6.47
CA ALA A 110 -2.16 -16.18 -6.30
C ALA A 110 -1.54 -15.80 -7.67
N GLY A 111 -2.02 -14.67 -8.23
CA GLY A 111 -1.21 -13.68 -8.97
C GLY A 111 -0.48 -14.06 -10.27
N ARG A 112 -0.85 -13.37 -11.36
CA ARG A 112 0.10 -12.81 -12.33
C ARG A 112 -0.50 -11.53 -12.92
N ASN A 113 0.30 -10.48 -13.12
CA ASN A 113 -0.06 -9.42 -14.07
C ASN A 113 1.16 -8.61 -14.50
N ASP A 114 1.28 -8.39 -15.81
CA ASP A 114 2.47 -7.87 -16.47
C ASP A 114 2.16 -6.55 -17.19
N TYR A 115 2.73 -5.45 -16.71
CA TYR A 115 2.69 -4.14 -17.36
C TYR A 115 3.93 -3.34 -16.89
N ALA A 116 4.78 -2.69 -17.68
CA ALA A 116 4.72 -2.17 -19.06
C ALA A 116 3.78 -0.96 -19.25
N GLY A 117 4.35 0.26 -19.26
CA GLY A 117 3.66 1.53 -19.55
C GLY A 117 4.23 2.70 -18.74
N GLY A 118 4.93 3.61 -19.42
CA GLY A 118 5.49 4.87 -18.88
C GLY A 118 4.48 6.02 -18.91
N ILE A 119 4.76 7.08 -18.15
CA ILE A 119 3.76 8.09 -17.75
C ILE A 119 4.47 9.46 -17.68
N GLY A 120 3.78 10.51 -18.13
CA GLY A 120 4.28 11.90 -18.12
C GLY A 120 4.42 12.49 -16.71
N GLN A 121 5.02 13.69 -16.62
CA GLN A 121 5.23 14.38 -15.34
C GLN A 121 3.87 14.76 -14.70
N PRO A 122 3.66 14.57 -13.39
CA PRO A 122 2.36 14.82 -12.77
C PRO A 122 2.15 16.30 -12.42
N ASP A 123 0.95 16.80 -12.73
CA ASP A 123 0.43 18.12 -12.36
C ASP A 123 0.17 18.26 -10.85
N ALA A 124 -0.10 19.49 -10.41
CA ALA A 124 -0.30 19.83 -8.99
C ALA A 124 -1.43 19.02 -8.31
N TRP A 125 -2.49 18.67 -9.04
CA TRP A 125 -3.57 17.83 -8.50
C TRP A 125 -3.10 16.39 -8.26
N ALA A 126 -2.33 15.81 -9.19
CA ALA A 126 -1.83 14.44 -9.04
C ALA A 126 -0.82 14.34 -7.89
N ARG A 127 0.01 15.37 -7.69
CA ARG A 127 0.89 15.48 -6.50
C ARG A 127 0.07 15.53 -5.22
N ARG A 128 -0.94 16.38 -5.16
CA ARG A 128 -1.87 16.44 -4.02
C ARG A 128 -2.56 15.10 -3.75
N LEU A 129 -2.98 14.37 -4.78
CA LEU A 129 -3.58 13.04 -4.63
C LEU A 129 -2.58 12.03 -4.04
N VAL A 130 -1.32 12.08 -4.49
CA VAL A 130 -0.22 11.27 -3.94
C VAL A 130 0.11 11.66 -2.49
N ASP A 131 0.10 12.95 -2.15
CA ASP A 131 0.34 13.45 -0.80
C ASP A 131 -0.81 13.08 0.15
N GLU A 132 -2.07 13.22 -0.29
CA GLU A 132 -3.25 12.73 0.43
C GLU A 132 -3.18 11.20 0.61
N CYS A 133 -2.67 10.46 -0.38
CA CYS A 133 -2.39 9.02 -0.27
C CYS A 133 -1.34 8.71 0.80
N ARG A 134 -0.16 9.33 0.71
CA ARG A 134 0.95 9.18 1.67
C ARG A 134 0.51 9.54 3.08
N SER A 135 -0.30 10.58 3.23
CA SER A 135 -0.84 11.05 4.52
C SER A 135 -1.89 10.10 5.11
N ALA A 136 -2.92 9.73 4.34
CA ALA A 136 -3.95 8.79 4.78
C ALA A 136 -3.36 7.41 5.10
N LEU A 137 -2.44 6.95 4.25
CA LEU A 137 -1.72 5.70 4.47
C LEU A 137 -0.74 5.77 5.63
N GLY A 138 -0.08 6.89 5.91
CA GLY A 138 0.97 6.96 6.96
C GLY A 138 0.49 6.53 8.35
N ALA A 139 -0.82 6.57 8.60
CA ALA A 139 -1.45 6.05 9.83
C ALA A 139 -1.86 4.56 9.75
N VAL A 140 -1.96 4.01 8.53
CA VAL A 140 -2.17 2.58 8.23
C VAL A 140 -0.83 1.87 7.96
N LEU A 141 0.27 2.58 7.72
CA LEU A 141 1.62 2.02 7.74
C LEU A 141 2.60 3.05 8.30
N PRO A 142 2.65 3.18 9.64
CA PRO A 142 3.61 4.04 10.29
C PRO A 142 4.99 3.37 10.26
N LEU A 143 5.67 3.40 9.10
CA LEU A 143 7.09 3.06 9.02
C LEU A 143 7.86 4.02 9.94
N SER A 144 8.57 3.46 10.91
CA SER A 144 9.59 4.16 11.66
C SER A 144 10.72 4.63 10.74
N ASP A 145 11.52 5.61 11.16
CA ASP A 145 12.67 6.09 10.40
C ASP A 145 13.69 4.97 10.14
N VAL A 146 13.75 3.99 11.06
CA VAL A 146 14.54 2.76 10.95
C VAL A 146 14.06 1.87 9.81
N GLU A 147 12.75 1.62 9.71
CA GLU A 147 12.17 0.82 8.63
C GLU A 147 12.28 1.52 7.27
N ARG A 148 12.17 2.84 7.24
CA ARG A 148 12.43 3.65 6.03
C ARG A 148 13.88 3.50 5.58
N ALA A 149 14.85 3.75 6.46
CA ALA A 149 16.27 3.64 6.12
C ALA A 149 16.69 2.23 5.64
N PHE A 150 16.02 1.17 6.12
CA PHE A 150 16.20 -0.18 5.58
C PHE A 150 15.63 -0.31 4.16
N LEU A 151 14.42 0.20 3.93
CA LEU A 151 13.76 0.14 2.63
C LEU A 151 14.47 0.99 1.58
N ASP A 152 14.90 2.21 1.91
CA ASP A 152 15.63 3.09 0.99
C ASP A 152 16.86 2.35 0.42
N ARG A 153 17.68 1.73 1.28
CA ARG A 153 18.82 0.91 0.86
C ARG A 153 18.45 -0.29 0.01
N LEU A 154 17.38 -1.01 0.35
CA LEU A 154 16.91 -2.15 -0.42
C LEU A 154 16.37 -1.76 -1.80
N LEU A 155 15.67 -0.62 -1.88
CA LEU A 155 14.89 -0.24 -3.05
C LEU A 155 15.66 0.65 -4.03
N ASP A 156 16.61 1.46 -3.55
CA ASP A 156 17.41 2.38 -4.36
C ASP A 156 18.81 1.83 -4.67
N HIS A 157 19.39 1.03 -3.76
CA HIS A 157 20.75 0.48 -3.92
C HIS A 157 20.77 -1.05 -4.04
N GLY A 158 19.63 -1.72 -3.79
CA GLY A 158 19.56 -3.17 -3.76
C GLY A 158 20.36 -3.78 -2.60
N GLU A 159 20.49 -3.07 -1.48
CA GLU A 159 21.23 -3.50 -0.30
C GLU A 159 20.31 -4.03 0.79
N ILE A 160 20.51 -5.27 1.24
CA ILE A 160 19.80 -5.84 2.39
C ILE A 160 20.69 -5.62 3.61
N VAL A 161 20.32 -4.67 4.50
CA VAL A 161 21.10 -4.30 5.69
C VAL A 161 20.28 -4.54 6.97
N PRO A 162 20.12 -5.80 7.44
CA PRO A 162 19.21 -6.12 8.55
C PRO A 162 19.57 -5.49 9.89
N SER A 163 20.83 -5.09 10.08
CA SER A 163 21.31 -4.42 11.29
C SER A 163 20.67 -3.05 11.52
N ILE A 164 20.00 -2.50 10.50
CA ILE A 164 19.10 -1.36 10.66
C ILE A 164 17.86 -1.78 11.47
N LEU A 165 17.20 -2.87 11.06
CA LEU A 165 15.93 -3.33 11.66
C LEU A 165 16.09 -4.05 13.00
N THR A 166 17.20 -4.75 13.24
CA THR A 166 17.38 -5.58 14.44
C THR A 166 18.83 -5.82 14.83
N ALA A 167 19.08 -5.89 16.13
CA ALA A 167 20.35 -6.33 16.71
C ALA A 167 20.42 -7.85 16.96
N ASP A 168 19.30 -8.57 16.80
CA ASP A 168 19.25 -10.03 16.96
C ASP A 168 19.86 -10.72 15.73
N ALA A 169 20.93 -11.50 15.95
CA ALA A 169 21.67 -12.17 14.88
C ALA A 169 20.84 -13.22 14.12
N ALA A 170 19.93 -13.93 14.79
CA ALA A 170 19.10 -14.95 14.15
C ALA A 170 17.99 -14.32 13.29
N TRP A 171 17.43 -13.19 13.73
CA TRP A 171 16.52 -12.40 12.90
C TRP A 171 17.25 -11.72 11.73
N ALA A 172 18.43 -11.15 11.97
CA ALA A 172 19.24 -10.53 10.93
C ALA A 172 19.57 -11.53 9.81
N GLU A 173 19.94 -12.76 10.15
CA GLU A 173 20.27 -13.78 9.17
C GLU A 173 19.05 -14.25 8.36
N ARG A 174 17.89 -14.42 9.01
CA ARG A 174 16.60 -14.70 8.32
C ARG A 174 16.21 -13.60 7.33
N ILE A 175 16.52 -12.34 7.62
CA ILE A 175 16.24 -11.20 6.74
C ILE A 175 17.19 -11.22 5.53
N LYS A 176 18.49 -11.53 5.70
CA LYS A 176 19.43 -11.66 4.56
C LYS A 176 18.99 -12.73 3.58
N GLN A 177 18.69 -13.93 4.10
CA GLN A 177 18.35 -15.12 3.31
C GLN A 177 16.89 -15.11 2.82
N HIS A 178 16.16 -13.98 2.94
CA HIS A 178 14.74 -13.94 2.61
C HIS A 178 14.55 -13.84 1.08
N PRO A 179 13.97 -14.86 0.39
CA PRO A 179 14.04 -14.93 -1.08
C PRO A 179 13.40 -13.74 -1.81
N LEU A 180 12.33 -13.14 -1.25
CA LEU A 180 11.72 -11.93 -1.83
C LEU A 180 12.61 -10.68 -1.72
N LEU A 181 13.43 -10.58 -0.67
CA LEU A 181 14.34 -9.45 -0.48
C LEU A 181 15.54 -9.60 -1.40
N GLU A 182 16.11 -10.80 -1.51
CA GLU A 182 17.16 -11.14 -2.48
C GLU A 182 16.70 -10.89 -3.92
N TRP A 183 15.51 -11.35 -4.30
CA TRP A 183 14.93 -11.10 -5.62
C TRP A 183 14.73 -9.60 -5.89
N LYS A 184 14.27 -8.82 -4.89
CA LYS A 184 14.09 -7.37 -5.04
C LYS A 184 15.43 -6.66 -5.18
N ALA A 185 16.41 -7.00 -4.34
CA ALA A 185 17.77 -6.49 -4.39
C ALA A 185 18.44 -6.75 -5.76
N LEU A 186 18.33 -7.99 -6.25
CA LEU A 186 18.85 -8.38 -7.57
C LEU A 186 18.23 -7.56 -8.70
N ASN A 187 16.90 -7.36 -8.68
CA ASN A 187 16.20 -6.55 -9.69
C ASN A 187 16.58 -5.07 -9.66
N VAL A 188 16.89 -4.50 -8.48
CA VAL A 188 17.34 -3.09 -8.38
C VAL A 188 18.71 -2.96 -9.02
N ARG A 189 19.67 -3.83 -8.65
CA ARG A 189 21.02 -3.86 -9.22
C ARG A 189 21.00 -4.03 -10.75
N GLN A 190 20.25 -5.00 -11.26
CA GLN A 190 20.10 -5.27 -12.72
C GLN A 190 19.37 -4.17 -13.50
N ARG A 191 18.71 -3.22 -12.83
CA ARG A 191 18.07 -2.05 -13.47
C ARG A 191 18.94 -0.80 -13.45
N GLY A 192 19.91 -0.70 -12.53
CA GLY A 192 20.87 0.40 -12.48
C GLY A 192 22.01 0.31 -13.51
N GLU A 193 22.13 -0.81 -14.21
CA GLU A 193 23.18 -1.08 -15.22
C GLU A 193 22.72 -0.81 -16.68
N ARG A 194 21.62 -0.07 -16.90
CA ARG A 194 21.08 0.25 -18.23
C ARG A 194 20.82 1.73 -18.44
#